data_AF-R1G6R5-F1
#
_entry.id   AF-R1G6R5-F1
#
_cell.length_a   1.000
_cell.length_b   1.000
_cell.length_c   1.000
_cell.angle_alpha   90.00
_cell.angle_beta   90.00
_cell.angle_gamma   90.00
#
_symmetry.space_group_name_H-M   'P 1'
#
loop_
_entity.id
_entity.type
_entity.pdbx_description
1 polymer ?
#
loop_
_entity_poly.entity_id
_entity_poly.type
_entity_poly.pdbx_seq_one_letter_code
_entity_poly.pdbx_strand_id
1 'polypeptide(L)'
;MADAAEAKESDGVFETLKTASFFALWGPDEAHPEGPALSLYLDIAATLRIAGNVVLGGAFDMAAKRRASGDQGQQQLHDETSSKLRECVRSSMSRLPHYSRYSQTGTEQLASDDPIYEHLAREFQRTTASHRGPEPGDPHRDPPQFDVLRILRVKAPRLQEKYLAEVQDIAGLCQRAVTSLTVDALEVSSFDGLSMNEFLMYHGAPSDLVESRLLMQGLDPRYAGEHFGKLFGSGIYLATNSSKSDIYTKPNAAGERCILVVRACLGEAYLCPEPMRRSLRPPERPDGRGALSSVIALTTTGGGCVEHPEYIVYKESQTLVEYAIWYKHRPSCRCTHCIQLHEERRLYFLDRSGQHFLDAALVRFLKQKHAITAGVDVPYTSLAEMQQHDLVGRQYFEQQGLSLFRYIP
;
A
#
# COMPACT_ATOMS: atom_id res chain seq x y z
N MET A 1 -29.27 -8.10 -24.39
CA MET A 1 -30.51 -7.37 -24.04
C MET A 1 -31.20 -7.93 -22.79
N ALA A 2 -30.93 -9.18 -22.38
CA ALA A 2 -31.38 -9.71 -21.07
C ALA A 2 -30.55 -9.14 -19.89
N ASP A 3 -29.24 -8.92 -20.06
CA ASP A 3 -28.35 -8.47 -18.97
C ASP A 3 -28.57 -7.01 -18.52
N ALA A 4 -29.23 -6.18 -19.32
CA ALA A 4 -29.53 -4.79 -18.95
C ALA A 4 -30.83 -4.65 -18.13
N ALA A 5 -31.67 -5.70 -18.11
CA ALA A 5 -32.89 -5.73 -17.31
C ALA A 5 -32.61 -6.17 -15.87
N GLU A 6 -31.67 -7.09 -15.67
CA GLU A 6 -31.28 -7.60 -14.34
C GLU A 6 -30.55 -6.54 -13.49
N ALA A 7 -29.75 -5.66 -14.13
CA ALA A 7 -29.11 -4.53 -13.45
C ALA A 7 -30.13 -3.48 -12.96
N LYS A 8 -31.18 -3.19 -13.73
CA LYS A 8 -32.21 -2.19 -13.37
C LYS A 8 -33.16 -2.66 -12.26
N GLU A 9 -33.40 -3.97 -12.16
CA GLU A 9 -34.21 -4.53 -11.06
C GLU A 9 -33.46 -4.48 -9.72
N SER A 10 -32.13 -4.66 -9.74
CA SER A 10 -31.30 -4.57 -8.53
C SER A 10 -31.27 -3.15 -7.92
N ASP A 11 -31.23 -2.11 -8.75
CA ASP A 11 -31.22 -0.71 -8.30
C ASP A 11 -32.57 -0.30 -7.66
N GLY A 12 -33.69 -0.78 -8.21
CA GLY A 12 -35.03 -0.50 -7.67
C GLY A 12 -35.30 -1.19 -6.33
N VAL A 13 -34.79 -2.41 -6.16
CA VAL A 13 -34.85 -3.15 -4.88
C VAL A 13 -33.97 -2.47 -3.82
N PHE A 14 -32.80 -1.95 -4.22
CA PHE A 14 -31.90 -1.23 -3.30
C PHE A 14 -32.49 0.08 -2.76
N GLU A 15 -33.14 0.90 -3.59
CA GLU A 15 -33.80 2.12 -3.08
C GLU A 15 -35.03 1.81 -2.24
N THR A 16 -35.76 0.76 -2.57
CA THR A 16 -36.88 0.30 -1.73
C THR A 16 -36.38 -0.18 -0.36
N LEU A 17 -35.22 -0.87 -0.31
CA LEU A 17 -34.59 -1.33 0.93
C LEU A 17 -33.96 -0.18 1.74
N LYS A 18 -33.34 0.83 1.11
CA LYS A 18 -32.87 2.05 1.81
C LYS A 18 -34.04 2.77 2.47
N THR A 19 -35.13 2.94 1.73
CA THR A 19 -36.33 3.64 2.23
C THR A 19 -36.99 2.84 3.35
N ALA A 20 -37.14 1.53 3.20
CA ALA A 20 -37.70 0.65 4.23
C ALA A 20 -36.82 0.54 5.48
N SER A 21 -35.49 0.52 5.33
CA SER A 21 -34.54 0.50 6.45
C SER A 21 -34.57 1.84 7.21
N PHE A 22 -34.67 2.96 6.48
CA PHE A 22 -34.81 4.30 7.07
C PHE A 22 -36.13 4.41 7.88
N PHE A 23 -37.27 3.98 7.35
CA PHE A 23 -38.56 3.99 8.08
C PHE A 23 -38.66 2.95 9.21
N ALA A 24 -37.93 1.83 9.12
CA ALA A 24 -37.92 0.82 10.19
C ALA A 24 -37.07 1.26 11.39
N LEU A 25 -35.96 1.96 11.12
CA LEU A 25 -35.01 2.44 12.13
C LEU A 25 -35.39 3.81 12.71
N TRP A 26 -36.11 4.67 11.97
CA TRP A 26 -36.61 5.97 12.42
C TRP A 26 -38.09 6.10 12.08
N GLY A 27 -38.91 6.40 13.10
CA GLY A 27 -40.32 6.70 12.88
C GLY A 27 -40.47 7.92 11.97
N PRO A 28 -41.64 8.11 11.32
CA PRO A 28 -41.86 9.18 10.34
C PRO A 28 -41.65 10.61 10.90
N ASP A 29 -41.54 10.77 12.23
CA ASP A 29 -41.51 12.06 12.92
C ASP A 29 -40.19 12.39 13.65
N GLU A 30 -39.12 11.59 13.51
CA GLU A 30 -37.81 11.89 14.14
C GLU A 30 -36.92 12.77 13.23
N ALA A 31 -36.42 13.87 13.79
CA ALA A 31 -35.46 14.75 13.12
C ALA A 31 -34.17 14.01 12.73
N HIS A 32 -33.51 14.47 11.66
CA HIS A 32 -32.30 13.88 11.10
C HIS A 32 -31.28 13.51 12.19
N PRO A 33 -30.77 12.27 12.21
CA PRO A 33 -29.85 11.82 13.26
C PRO A 33 -28.51 12.56 13.14
N GLU A 34 -28.04 13.11 14.26
CA GLU A 34 -26.66 13.61 14.42
C GLU A 34 -25.86 12.65 15.32
N GLY A 35 -24.52 12.66 15.17
CA GLY A 35 -23.62 11.90 16.06
C GLY A 35 -23.61 10.37 15.82
N PRO A 36 -23.51 9.54 16.89
CA PRO A 36 -23.35 8.08 16.79
C PRO A 36 -24.48 7.37 16.03
N ALA A 37 -25.67 7.97 16.06
CA ALA A 37 -26.88 7.49 15.38
C ALA A 37 -26.75 7.45 13.86
N LEU A 38 -26.11 8.46 13.26
CA LEU A 38 -25.89 8.54 11.82
C LEU A 38 -24.77 7.57 11.40
N SER A 39 -23.72 7.42 12.22
CA SER A 39 -22.64 6.48 11.95
C SER A 39 -23.14 5.04 11.92
N LEU A 40 -24.00 4.63 12.87
CA LEU A 40 -24.57 3.29 12.89
C LEU A 40 -25.44 3.01 11.66
N TYR A 41 -26.20 4.00 11.17
CA TYR A 41 -26.98 3.86 9.93
C TYR A 41 -26.10 3.58 8.72
N LEU A 42 -25.01 4.36 8.58
CA LEU A 42 -24.05 4.18 7.50
C LEU A 42 -23.37 2.81 7.57
N ASP A 43 -23.03 2.33 8.76
CA ASP A 43 -22.44 0.99 8.96
C ASP A 43 -23.42 -0.14 8.58
N ILE A 44 -24.70 0.00 8.92
CA ILE A 44 -25.75 -0.97 8.54
C ILE A 44 -25.95 -0.96 7.01
N ALA A 45 -26.07 0.23 6.41
CA ALA A 45 -26.24 0.37 4.97
C ALA A 45 -25.03 -0.19 4.20
N ALA A 46 -23.82 0.05 4.68
CA ALA A 46 -22.58 -0.53 4.16
C ALA A 46 -22.58 -2.06 4.25
N THR A 47 -23.00 -2.62 5.39
CA THR A 47 -23.11 -4.08 5.59
C THR A 47 -24.07 -4.71 4.57
N LEU A 48 -25.24 -4.10 4.38
CA LEU A 48 -26.24 -4.57 3.41
C LEU A 48 -25.73 -4.50 1.96
N ARG A 49 -24.89 -3.51 1.64
CA ARG A 49 -24.28 -3.35 0.31
C ARG A 49 -23.24 -4.45 0.00
N ILE A 50 -22.43 -4.84 0.97
CA ILE A 50 -21.42 -5.90 0.81
C ILE A 50 -22.08 -7.29 0.74
N ALA A 51 -23.13 -7.50 1.56
CA ALA A 51 -23.62 -8.84 1.85
C ALA A 51 -24.62 -9.42 0.85
N GLY A 52 -25.12 -8.65 -0.13
CA GLY A 52 -26.07 -9.09 -1.17
C GLY A 52 -27.16 -10.05 -0.66
N ASN A 53 -28.33 -9.54 -0.27
CA ASN A 53 -29.51 -10.31 0.21
C ASN A 53 -29.34 -11.30 1.39
N VAL A 54 -28.14 -11.52 1.96
CA VAL A 54 -27.94 -12.61 2.94
C VAL A 54 -27.98 -12.19 4.43
N VAL A 55 -27.99 -10.90 4.79
CA VAL A 55 -27.99 -10.49 6.21
C VAL A 55 -29.04 -9.43 6.54
N LEU A 56 -30.28 -9.62 6.07
CA LEU A 56 -31.39 -8.76 6.51
C LEU A 56 -31.85 -9.10 7.95
N GLY A 57 -31.83 -10.39 8.34
CA GLY A 57 -32.32 -10.82 9.65
C GLY A 57 -31.59 -10.25 10.87
N GLY A 58 -30.27 -10.06 10.78
CA GLY A 58 -29.48 -9.49 11.88
C GLY A 58 -29.62 -7.97 12.03
N ALA A 59 -29.84 -7.25 10.92
CA ALA A 59 -29.99 -5.80 10.93
C ALA A 59 -31.30 -5.35 11.60
N PHE A 60 -32.40 -6.08 11.40
CA PHE A 60 -33.69 -5.80 12.06
C PHE A 60 -33.66 -6.08 13.57
N ASP A 61 -32.93 -7.11 14.02
CA ASP A 61 -32.79 -7.43 15.44
C ASP A 61 -31.97 -6.37 16.20
N MET A 62 -31.00 -5.74 15.53
CA MET A 62 -30.22 -4.62 16.08
C MET A 62 -31.04 -3.32 16.18
N ALA A 63 -31.91 -3.04 15.21
CA ALA A 63 -32.84 -1.91 15.24
C ALA A 63 -33.85 -2.02 16.41
N ALA A 64 -34.31 -3.23 16.72
CA ALA A 64 -35.20 -3.50 17.84
C ALA A 64 -34.51 -3.31 19.20
N LYS A 65 -33.26 -3.76 19.34
CA LYS A 65 -32.45 -3.58 20.57
C LYS A 65 -32.15 -2.11 20.86
N ARG A 66 -31.95 -1.29 19.83
CA ARG A 66 -31.69 0.15 19.94
C ARG A 66 -32.81 0.93 20.66
N ARG A 67 -34.08 0.54 20.45
CA ARG A 67 -35.23 1.20 21.10
C ARG A 67 -35.27 1.00 22.63
N ALA A 68 -34.46 0.09 23.17
CA ALA A 68 -34.44 -0.28 24.58
C ALA A 68 -33.19 0.20 25.35
N SER A 69 -32.20 0.80 24.69
CA SER A 69 -30.86 1.06 25.26
C SER A 69 -30.51 2.55 25.35
N GLY A 70 -30.03 2.99 26.52
CA GLY A 70 -29.45 4.33 26.72
C GLY A 70 -28.09 4.52 26.03
N ASP A 71 -27.46 5.69 26.23
CA ASP A 71 -26.28 6.15 25.49
C ASP A 71 -25.09 5.15 25.47
N GLN A 72 -24.80 4.50 26.61
CA GLN A 72 -23.78 3.45 26.69
C GLN A 72 -24.13 2.20 25.86
N GLY A 73 -25.41 1.85 25.77
CA GLY A 73 -25.86 0.74 24.91
C GLY A 73 -25.84 1.09 23.43
N GLN A 74 -25.95 2.38 23.07
CA GLN A 74 -25.77 2.82 21.69
C GLN A 74 -24.32 2.73 21.23
N GLN A 75 -23.35 3.11 22.10
CA GLN A 75 -21.93 2.95 21.80
C GLN A 75 -21.54 1.48 21.65
N GLN A 76 -22.00 0.62 22.56
CA GLN A 76 -21.73 -0.82 22.48
C GLN A 76 -22.29 -1.45 21.19
N LEU A 77 -23.49 -1.04 20.78
CA LEU A 77 -24.11 -1.51 19.53
C LEU A 77 -23.37 -1.01 18.29
N HIS A 78 -22.87 0.23 18.33
CA HIS A 78 -22.02 0.79 17.28
C HIS A 78 -20.72 -0.01 17.14
N ASP A 79 -20.00 -0.22 18.23
CA ASP A 79 -18.75 -1.00 18.24
C ASP A 79 -18.95 -2.43 17.71
N GLU A 80 -20.04 -3.09 18.12
CA GLU A 80 -20.40 -4.44 17.65
C GLU A 80 -20.70 -4.45 16.15
N THR A 81 -21.44 -3.45 15.66
CA THR A 81 -21.82 -3.34 14.24
C THR A 81 -20.60 -3.02 13.38
N SER A 82 -19.76 -2.06 13.77
CA SER A 82 -18.51 -1.76 13.07
C SER A 82 -17.54 -2.94 13.10
N SER A 83 -17.57 -3.77 14.16
CA SER A 83 -16.81 -5.04 14.19
C SER A 83 -17.32 -6.04 13.15
N LYS A 84 -18.64 -6.27 13.08
CA LYS A 84 -19.24 -7.19 12.09
C LYS A 84 -19.03 -6.72 10.65
N LEU A 85 -19.17 -5.41 10.40
CA LEU A 85 -18.89 -4.82 9.09
C LEU A 85 -17.44 -5.09 8.67
N ARG A 86 -16.48 -4.89 9.57
CA ARG A 86 -15.06 -5.20 9.31
C ARG A 86 -14.85 -6.67 8.97
N GLU A 87 -15.51 -7.59 9.67
CA GLU A 87 -15.45 -9.02 9.38
C GLU A 87 -16.03 -9.34 8.00
N CYS A 88 -17.18 -8.76 7.64
CA CYS A 88 -17.78 -8.92 6.31
C CYS A 88 -16.88 -8.40 5.19
N VAL A 89 -16.27 -7.21 5.37
CA VAL A 89 -15.30 -6.66 4.40
C VAL A 89 -14.12 -7.60 4.22
N ARG A 90 -13.53 -8.07 5.33
CA ARG A 90 -12.40 -9.02 5.30
C ARG A 90 -12.78 -10.32 4.61
N SER A 91 -13.96 -10.87 4.89
CA SER A 91 -14.46 -12.08 4.23
C SER A 91 -14.70 -11.86 2.73
N SER A 92 -15.17 -10.68 2.33
CA SER A 92 -15.38 -10.32 0.92
C SER A 92 -14.06 -10.22 0.18
N MET A 93 -13.07 -9.53 0.76
CA MET A 93 -11.71 -9.40 0.21
C MET A 93 -10.94 -10.73 0.20
N SER A 94 -11.28 -11.67 1.08
CA SER A 94 -10.65 -12.99 1.11
C SER A 94 -10.92 -13.78 -0.17
N ARG A 95 -12.12 -13.63 -0.75
CA ARG A 95 -12.55 -14.36 -1.95
C ARG A 95 -12.11 -13.65 -3.22
N LEU A 96 -11.62 -14.42 -4.19
CA LEU A 96 -11.32 -13.90 -5.52
C LEU A 96 -12.59 -13.83 -6.38
N PRO A 97 -12.75 -12.76 -7.18
CA PRO A 97 -13.88 -12.65 -8.10
C PRO A 97 -13.82 -13.72 -9.20
N HIS A 98 -14.97 -14.22 -9.61
CA HIS A 98 -15.04 -15.11 -10.77
C HIS A 98 -15.04 -14.29 -12.07
N TYR A 99 -14.06 -14.52 -12.92
CA TYR A 99 -14.00 -13.90 -14.24
C TYR A 99 -14.46 -14.86 -15.32
N SER A 100 -15.15 -14.34 -16.33
CA SER A 100 -15.41 -15.14 -17.54
C SER A 100 -14.14 -15.19 -18.39
N ARG A 101 -14.05 -16.17 -19.29
CA ARG A 101 -12.97 -16.26 -20.28
C ARG A 101 -12.86 -15.03 -21.21
N TYR A 102 -13.86 -14.17 -21.23
CA TYR A 102 -13.92 -12.95 -22.03
C TYR A 102 -13.59 -11.69 -21.23
N SER A 103 -13.41 -11.81 -19.92
CA SER A 103 -13.05 -10.70 -19.05
C SER A 103 -11.68 -10.14 -19.46
N GLN A 104 -11.64 -8.82 -19.68
CA GLN A 104 -10.40 -8.13 -20.02
C GLN A 104 -9.66 -7.69 -18.77
N THR A 105 -8.33 -7.56 -18.90
CA THR A 105 -7.50 -6.96 -17.86
C THR A 105 -7.77 -5.46 -17.81
N GLY A 106 -7.83 -4.89 -16.61
CA GLY A 106 -8.05 -3.46 -16.43
C GLY A 106 -8.12 -3.06 -14.96
N THR A 107 -8.48 -1.81 -14.72
CA THR A 107 -8.62 -1.26 -13.38
C THR A 107 -9.97 -0.59 -13.22
N GLU A 108 -10.54 -0.68 -12.03
CA GLU A 108 -11.77 -0.01 -11.64
C GLU A 108 -11.51 0.81 -10.38
N GLN A 109 -11.82 2.09 -10.41
CA GLN A 109 -11.71 2.92 -9.21
C GLN A 109 -12.83 2.56 -8.24
N LEU A 110 -12.46 2.25 -6.99
CA LEU A 110 -13.43 2.08 -5.92
C LEU A 110 -14.05 3.43 -5.56
N ALA A 111 -15.35 3.43 -5.30
CA ALA A 111 -16.04 4.61 -4.81
C ALA A 111 -15.54 4.95 -3.40
N SER A 112 -15.55 6.24 -3.02
CA SER A 112 -15.07 6.67 -1.71
C SER A 112 -15.95 6.19 -0.55
N ASP A 113 -17.19 5.81 -0.83
CA ASP A 113 -18.14 5.18 0.10
C ASP A 113 -18.14 3.63 0.02
N ASP A 114 -17.20 3.04 -0.74
CA ASP A 114 -17.02 1.59 -0.77
C ASP A 114 -16.34 1.13 0.54
N PRO A 115 -16.94 0.18 1.29
CA PRO A 115 -16.34 -0.31 2.53
C PRO A 115 -14.96 -0.96 2.36
N ILE A 116 -14.66 -1.51 1.18
CA ILE A 116 -13.32 -2.02 0.84
C ILE A 116 -12.34 -0.86 0.66
N TYR A 117 -12.77 0.26 0.06
CA TYR A 117 -11.96 1.48 -0.02
C TYR A 117 -11.59 1.95 1.38
N GLU A 118 -12.58 2.10 2.27
CA GLU A 118 -12.36 2.57 3.64
C GLU A 118 -11.43 1.64 4.42
N HIS A 119 -11.65 0.32 4.31
CA HIS A 119 -10.81 -0.67 4.97
C HIS A 119 -9.35 -0.59 4.48
N LEU A 120 -9.12 -0.56 3.17
CA LEU A 120 -7.78 -0.49 2.59
C LEU A 120 -7.08 0.82 2.95
N ALA A 121 -7.78 1.96 2.87
CA ALA A 121 -7.23 3.27 3.23
C ALA A 121 -6.82 3.31 4.71
N ARG A 122 -7.68 2.81 5.60
CA ARG A 122 -7.40 2.72 7.04
C ARG A 122 -6.21 1.83 7.34
N GLU A 123 -6.18 0.60 6.83
CA GLU A 123 -5.04 -0.32 7.06
C GLU A 123 -3.74 0.24 6.48
N PHE A 124 -3.81 0.89 5.31
CA PHE A 124 -2.65 1.54 4.69
C PHE A 124 -2.07 2.65 5.58
N GLN A 125 -2.91 3.49 6.18
CA GLN A 125 -2.48 4.55 7.08
C GLN A 125 -2.02 3.99 8.45
N ARG A 126 -2.71 2.95 8.96
CA ARG A 126 -2.42 2.30 10.25
C ARG A 126 -1.06 1.59 10.25
N THR A 127 -0.66 0.97 9.14
CA THR A 127 0.55 0.14 9.04
C THR A 127 1.82 0.93 8.77
N THR A 128 1.80 2.24 9.01
CA THR A 128 2.98 3.10 8.95
C THR A 128 3.87 2.89 10.19
N ALA A 129 5.18 2.92 9.98
CA ALA A 129 6.17 2.74 11.03
C ALA A 129 7.35 3.69 10.78
N SER A 130 8.12 3.95 11.84
CA SER A 130 9.36 4.70 11.77
C SER A 130 10.45 3.87 11.06
N HIS A 131 11.20 4.53 10.19
CA HIS A 131 12.34 3.95 9.49
C HIS A 131 13.58 4.81 9.72
N ARG A 132 14.75 4.18 9.66
CA ARG A 132 16.02 4.90 9.58
C ARG A 132 16.24 5.47 8.18
N GLY A 133 17.03 6.53 8.11
CA GLY A 133 17.50 7.07 6.84
C GLY A 133 18.41 6.07 6.09
N PRO A 134 18.79 6.40 4.85
CA PRO A 134 19.54 5.51 3.97
C PRO A 134 20.97 5.22 4.45
N GLU A 135 21.55 6.08 5.31
CA GLU A 135 22.94 5.92 5.76
C GLU A 135 23.03 5.09 7.05
N PRO A 136 24.05 4.21 7.17
CA PRO A 136 24.29 3.49 8.42
C PRO A 136 24.47 4.46 9.60
N GLY A 137 23.62 4.31 10.62
CA GLY A 137 23.64 5.17 11.81
C GLY A 137 22.64 6.32 11.78
N ASP A 138 21.89 6.51 10.67
CA ASP A 138 20.83 7.49 10.61
C ASP A 138 19.79 7.27 11.73
N PRO A 139 19.31 8.35 12.37
CA PRO A 139 18.26 8.23 13.37
C PRO A 139 16.95 7.78 12.73
N HIS A 140 16.13 7.10 13.52
CA HIS A 140 14.74 6.85 13.15
C HIS A 140 14.00 8.17 12.95
N ARG A 141 13.18 8.24 11.91
CA ARG A 141 12.33 9.39 11.60
C ARG A 141 10.87 9.08 11.87
N ASP A 142 10.04 10.12 11.86
CA ASP A 142 8.60 10.00 12.06
C ASP A 142 8.00 9.05 11.00
N PRO A 143 6.97 8.26 11.35
CA PRO A 143 6.24 7.49 10.36
C PRO A 143 5.68 8.40 9.26
N PRO A 144 5.67 7.94 7.99
CA PRO A 144 5.13 8.74 6.92
C PRO A 144 3.63 8.99 7.09
N GLN A 145 3.22 10.20 6.78
CA GLN A 145 1.81 10.62 6.83
C GLN A 145 1.26 10.65 5.42
N PHE A 146 0.27 9.81 5.12
CA PHE A 146 -0.28 9.65 3.78
C PHE A 146 -1.67 10.29 3.64
N ASP A 147 -1.90 10.94 2.51
CA ASP A 147 -3.22 11.27 1.98
C ASP A 147 -3.54 10.33 0.82
N VAL A 148 -4.52 9.44 1.04
CA VAL A 148 -5.01 8.51 0.02
C VAL A 148 -5.86 9.30 -0.98
N LEU A 149 -5.49 9.23 -2.25
CA LEU A 149 -6.18 9.94 -3.33
C LEU A 149 -7.25 9.06 -3.99
N ARG A 150 -6.89 7.84 -4.33
CA ARG A 150 -7.78 6.86 -4.98
C ARG A 150 -7.26 5.44 -4.77
N ILE A 151 -8.18 4.48 -4.78
CA ILE A 151 -7.84 3.06 -4.75
C ILE A 151 -8.47 2.41 -5.98
N LEU A 152 -7.66 1.70 -6.75
CA LEU A 152 -8.10 0.96 -7.92
C LEU A 152 -8.15 -0.53 -7.56
N ARG A 153 -9.26 -1.21 -7.87
CA ARG A 153 -9.32 -2.66 -7.97
C ARG A 153 -8.73 -3.09 -9.32
N VAL A 154 -7.82 -4.04 -9.28
CA VAL A 154 -7.15 -4.58 -10.47
C VAL A 154 -7.91 -5.83 -10.92
N LYS A 155 -8.38 -5.83 -12.16
CA LYS A 155 -8.98 -6.98 -12.83
C LYS A 155 -7.89 -7.63 -13.67
N ALA A 156 -7.44 -8.83 -13.29
CA ALA A 156 -6.40 -9.55 -14.03
C ALA A 156 -6.71 -11.04 -14.19
N PRO A 157 -7.73 -11.42 -15.00
CA PRO A 157 -8.22 -12.81 -15.09
C PRO A 157 -7.12 -13.85 -15.38
N ARG A 158 -6.27 -13.57 -16.38
CA ARG A 158 -5.14 -14.45 -16.74
C ARG A 158 -4.12 -14.63 -15.62
N LEU A 159 -3.84 -13.56 -14.87
CA LEU A 159 -2.90 -13.64 -13.74
C LEU A 159 -3.52 -14.35 -12.55
N GLN A 160 -4.83 -14.17 -12.33
CA GLN A 160 -5.57 -14.91 -11.32
C GLN A 160 -5.56 -16.41 -11.60
N GLU A 161 -5.75 -16.86 -12.85
CA GLU A 161 -5.65 -18.28 -13.20
C GLU A 161 -4.26 -18.84 -12.91
N LYS A 162 -3.18 -18.11 -13.27
CA LYS A 162 -1.80 -18.49 -12.93
C LYS A 162 -1.60 -18.59 -11.41
N TYR A 163 -2.16 -17.63 -10.67
CA TYR A 163 -2.06 -17.59 -9.22
C TYR A 163 -2.76 -18.79 -8.56
N LEU A 164 -3.99 -19.08 -8.98
CA LEU A 164 -4.76 -20.22 -8.49
C LEU A 164 -4.07 -21.55 -8.79
N ALA A 165 -3.50 -21.70 -9.99
CA ALA A 165 -2.71 -22.88 -10.35
C ALA A 165 -1.47 -23.03 -9.46
N GLU A 166 -0.73 -21.95 -9.20
CA GLU A 166 0.45 -21.99 -8.31
C GLU A 166 0.08 -22.30 -6.85
N VAL A 167 -1.05 -21.80 -6.34
CA VAL A 167 -1.55 -22.16 -5.00
C VAL A 167 -1.83 -23.67 -4.92
N GLN A 168 -2.40 -24.26 -5.97
CA GLN A 168 -2.62 -25.71 -6.04
C GLN A 168 -1.30 -26.49 -6.12
N ASP A 169 -0.33 -26.02 -6.90
CA ASP A 169 1.00 -26.63 -7.00
C ASP A 169 1.73 -26.57 -5.65
N ILE A 170 1.71 -25.43 -4.97
CA ILE A 170 2.25 -25.27 -3.61
C ILE A 170 1.54 -26.23 -2.64
N ALA A 171 0.22 -26.31 -2.70
CA ALA A 171 -0.54 -27.23 -1.87
C ALA A 171 -0.14 -28.70 -2.15
N GLY A 172 0.04 -29.09 -3.40
CA GLY A 172 0.53 -30.42 -3.77
C GLY A 172 1.92 -30.70 -3.18
N LEU A 173 2.85 -29.76 -3.36
CA LEU A 173 4.21 -29.85 -2.83
C LEU A 173 4.24 -29.87 -1.31
N CYS A 174 3.35 -29.14 -0.63
CA CYS A 174 3.24 -29.09 0.83
C CYS A 174 2.33 -30.20 1.40
N GLN A 175 1.88 -31.16 0.59
CA GLN A 175 0.93 -32.21 1.02
C GLN A 175 -0.33 -31.64 1.69
N ARG A 176 -0.77 -30.48 1.20
CA ARG A 176 -1.95 -29.74 1.64
C ARG A 176 -1.91 -29.32 3.12
N ALA A 177 -0.72 -29.28 3.74
CA ALA A 177 -0.54 -28.88 5.12
C ALA A 177 0.69 -27.98 5.26
N VAL A 178 0.54 -26.85 5.95
CA VAL A 178 1.64 -25.94 6.29
C VAL A 178 1.49 -25.51 7.75
N THR A 179 2.61 -25.14 8.38
CA THR A 179 2.55 -24.49 9.70
C THR A 179 1.99 -23.09 9.52
N SER A 180 0.95 -22.75 10.27
CA SER A 180 0.36 -21.42 10.24
C SER A 180 1.38 -20.35 10.63
N LEU A 181 1.44 -19.28 9.84
CA LEU A 181 2.33 -18.16 10.09
C LEU A 181 1.58 -17.04 10.83
N THR A 182 2.27 -16.38 11.76
CA THR A 182 1.76 -15.17 12.40
C THR A 182 2.27 -13.95 11.64
N VAL A 183 1.42 -13.39 10.78
CA VAL A 183 1.72 -12.23 9.93
C VAL A 183 0.70 -11.12 10.23
N ASP A 184 1.15 -9.89 10.49
CA ASP A 184 0.27 -8.72 10.65
C ASP A 184 -0.24 -8.24 9.28
N ALA A 185 -1.04 -9.09 8.64
CA ALA A 185 -1.69 -8.86 7.36
C ALA A 185 -3.10 -9.44 7.37
N LEU A 186 -3.93 -9.02 6.42
CA LEU A 186 -5.19 -9.70 6.16
C LEU A 186 -4.89 -11.08 5.53
N GLU A 187 -5.07 -12.14 6.32
CA GLU A 187 -5.10 -13.52 5.84
C GLU A 187 -6.29 -13.70 4.90
N VAL A 188 -6.03 -14.34 3.77
CA VAL A 188 -7.01 -14.62 2.72
C VAL A 188 -6.92 -16.08 2.32
N SER A 189 -7.91 -16.58 1.60
CA SER A 189 -7.86 -17.95 1.06
C SER A 189 -8.51 -18.00 -0.31
N SER A 190 -7.82 -18.62 -1.25
CA SER A 190 -8.32 -18.78 -2.61
C SER A 190 -9.22 -20.00 -2.78
N PHE A 191 -9.16 -20.96 -1.86
CA PHE A 191 -9.92 -22.21 -1.93
C PHE A 191 -10.48 -22.57 -0.56
N ASP A 192 -11.79 -22.78 -0.48
CA ASP A 192 -12.45 -23.17 0.75
C ASP A 192 -11.83 -24.45 1.34
N GLY A 193 -11.50 -24.41 2.64
CA GLY A 193 -10.88 -25.54 3.35
C GLY A 193 -9.39 -25.76 3.04
N LEU A 194 -8.74 -24.84 2.32
CA LEU A 194 -7.30 -24.88 2.04
C LEU A 194 -6.60 -23.64 2.62
N SER A 195 -5.78 -23.83 3.65
CA SER A 195 -4.93 -22.77 4.21
C SER A 195 -3.48 -22.99 3.80
N MET A 196 -2.98 -22.12 2.92
CA MET A 196 -1.61 -22.15 2.40
C MET A 196 -0.84 -20.86 2.74
N ASN A 197 -1.16 -20.24 3.88
CA ASN A 197 -0.55 -18.98 4.32
C ASN A 197 -0.65 -17.88 3.22
N GLU A 198 -1.87 -17.61 2.73
CA GLU A 198 -2.11 -16.53 1.77
C GLU A 198 -2.43 -15.22 2.51
N PHE A 199 -1.79 -14.12 2.11
CA PHE A 199 -1.97 -12.82 2.76
C PHE A 199 -2.03 -11.68 1.74
N LEU A 200 -2.76 -10.61 2.07
CA LEU A 200 -2.65 -9.32 1.38
C LEU A 200 -1.53 -8.49 2.00
N MET A 201 -0.52 -8.17 1.19
CA MET A 201 0.67 -7.41 1.59
C MET A 201 0.96 -6.28 0.61
N TYR A 202 1.83 -5.36 1.01
CA TYR A 202 2.21 -4.20 0.20
C TYR A 202 3.45 -4.48 -0.65
N HIS A 203 3.43 -3.95 -1.88
CA HIS A 203 4.58 -3.89 -2.77
C HIS A 203 4.78 -2.46 -3.27
N GLY A 204 5.98 -1.93 -3.08
CA GLY A 204 6.35 -0.59 -3.52
C GLY A 204 7.15 -0.63 -4.82
N ALA A 205 6.79 0.22 -5.76
CA ALA A 205 7.51 0.41 -7.02
C ALA A 205 7.38 1.86 -7.50
N PRO A 206 8.24 2.34 -8.43
CA PRO A 206 8.03 3.63 -9.09
C PRO A 206 6.65 3.72 -9.74
N SER A 207 5.93 4.84 -9.56
CA SER A 207 4.55 5.01 -10.06
C SER A 207 4.44 4.75 -11.57
N ASP A 208 5.39 5.23 -12.36
CA ASP A 208 5.39 5.05 -13.82
C ASP A 208 5.52 3.56 -14.22
N LEU A 209 6.27 2.78 -13.44
CA LEU A 209 6.40 1.33 -13.67
C LEU A 209 5.10 0.60 -13.31
N VAL A 210 4.41 1.06 -12.25
CA VAL A 210 3.10 0.53 -11.87
C VAL A 210 2.11 0.72 -13.01
N GLU A 211 1.94 1.95 -13.50
CA GLU A 211 1.00 2.29 -14.58
C GLU A 211 1.31 1.58 -15.89
N SER A 212 2.58 1.64 -16.33
CA SER A 212 2.98 1.15 -17.65
C SER A 212 3.07 -0.38 -17.74
N ARG A 213 3.27 -1.08 -16.61
CA ARG A 213 3.63 -2.50 -16.64
C ARG A 213 2.93 -3.33 -15.56
N LEU A 214 3.13 -3.03 -14.29
CA LEU A 214 2.83 -3.99 -13.21
C LEU A 214 1.33 -4.30 -13.10
N LEU A 215 0.46 -3.31 -13.36
CA LEU A 215 -1.00 -3.52 -13.38
C LEU A 215 -1.47 -4.47 -14.48
N MET A 216 -0.71 -4.59 -15.58
CA MET A 216 -1.06 -5.44 -16.73
C MET A 216 -0.33 -6.79 -16.74
N GLN A 217 0.94 -6.79 -16.33
CA GLN A 217 1.83 -7.95 -16.47
C GLN A 217 2.00 -8.73 -15.17
N GLY A 218 1.67 -8.13 -14.02
CA GLY A 218 1.98 -8.68 -12.71
C GLY A 218 3.38 -8.33 -12.24
N LEU A 219 3.77 -8.92 -11.11
CA LEU A 219 5.11 -8.76 -10.54
C LEU A 219 6.05 -9.81 -11.12
N ASP A 220 7.28 -9.40 -11.42
CA ASP A 220 8.27 -10.29 -12.01
C ASP A 220 9.58 -10.20 -11.21
N PRO A 221 10.02 -11.31 -10.58
CA PRO A 221 11.20 -11.34 -9.72
C PRO A 221 12.50 -11.02 -10.48
N ARG A 222 12.51 -11.05 -11.81
CA ARG A 222 13.68 -10.69 -12.62
C ARG A 222 14.04 -9.21 -12.52
N TYR A 223 13.05 -8.34 -12.29
CA TYR A 223 13.26 -6.90 -12.09
C TYR A 223 13.50 -6.52 -10.62
N ALA A 224 13.47 -7.50 -9.71
CA ALA A 224 13.69 -7.24 -8.30
C ALA A 224 15.08 -6.66 -8.05
N GLY A 225 15.15 -5.59 -7.24
CA GLY A 225 16.39 -5.01 -6.72
C GLY A 225 17.34 -4.38 -7.74
N GLU A 226 16.84 -3.89 -8.87
CA GLU A 226 17.62 -3.00 -9.77
C GLU A 226 17.96 -1.64 -9.14
N HIS A 227 17.26 -1.25 -8.06
CA HIS A 227 17.38 0.08 -7.46
C HIS A 227 17.71 0.09 -5.96
N PHE A 228 17.52 -1.01 -5.24
CA PHE A 228 17.75 -1.12 -3.79
C PHE A 228 18.18 -2.55 -3.40
N GLY A 229 18.92 -2.69 -2.30
CA GLY A 229 19.66 -3.91 -1.95
C GLY A 229 18.82 -5.21 -1.95
N LYS A 230 19.33 -6.25 -2.61
CA LYS A 230 18.77 -7.61 -2.66
C LYS A 230 19.23 -8.46 -1.48
N LEU A 231 18.84 -8.12 -0.25
CA LEU A 231 19.33 -8.85 0.94
C LEU A 231 19.00 -10.33 0.89
N PHE A 232 17.84 -10.70 0.34
CA PHE A 232 17.36 -12.08 0.23
C PHE A 232 17.28 -12.54 -1.23
N GLY A 233 18.16 -12.02 -2.10
CA GLY A 233 18.27 -12.47 -3.48
C GLY A 233 17.24 -11.86 -4.43
N SER A 234 17.11 -12.46 -5.62
CA SER A 234 16.23 -11.97 -6.70
C SER A 234 14.83 -12.57 -6.56
N GLY A 235 13.99 -11.91 -5.79
CA GLY A 235 12.59 -12.29 -5.57
C GLY A 235 11.69 -11.06 -5.47
N ILE A 236 10.38 -11.25 -5.45
CA ILE A 236 9.41 -10.19 -5.19
C ILE A 236 9.37 -9.95 -3.68
N TYR A 237 9.65 -8.71 -3.27
CA TYR A 237 9.65 -8.29 -1.87
C TYR A 237 8.30 -7.67 -1.51
N LEU A 238 7.70 -8.16 -0.43
CA LEU A 238 6.44 -7.70 0.12
C LEU A 238 6.64 -7.29 1.58
N ALA A 239 5.80 -6.39 2.07
CA ALA A 239 5.81 -5.94 3.45
C ALA A 239 4.39 -5.83 4.01
N THR A 240 4.26 -6.04 5.32
CA THR A 240 3.02 -5.74 6.06
C THR A 240 2.90 -4.26 6.38
N ASN A 241 4.03 -3.56 6.50
CA ASN A 241 4.06 -2.12 6.74
C ASN A 241 4.00 -1.37 5.41
N SER A 242 2.96 -0.55 5.21
CA SER A 242 2.85 0.34 4.05
C SER A 242 4.07 1.26 3.89
N SER A 243 4.55 1.78 5.01
CA SER A 243 5.76 2.62 5.09
C SER A 243 7.05 1.94 4.62
N LYS A 244 7.16 0.60 4.78
CA LYS A 244 8.32 -0.15 4.27
C LYS A 244 8.27 -0.22 2.75
N SER A 245 7.09 -0.45 2.17
CA SER A 245 6.89 -0.41 0.71
C SER A 245 7.05 1.00 0.15
N ASP A 246 6.65 2.05 0.88
CA ASP A 246 6.81 3.47 0.47
C ASP A 246 8.27 3.83 0.11
N ILE A 247 9.26 3.24 0.81
CA ILE A 247 10.71 3.39 0.54
C ILE A 247 11.08 3.06 -0.91
N TYR A 248 10.32 2.19 -1.55
CA TYR A 248 10.59 1.72 -2.90
C TYR A 248 9.75 2.44 -3.95
N THR A 249 8.96 3.45 -3.55
CA THR A 249 8.15 4.24 -4.47
C THR A 249 8.88 5.49 -4.95
N LYS A 250 8.53 5.92 -6.17
CA LYS A 250 8.90 7.23 -6.72
C LYS A 250 7.63 7.89 -7.24
N PRO A 251 7.39 9.19 -6.93
CA PRO A 251 6.22 9.88 -7.41
C PRO A 251 6.25 10.03 -8.93
N ASN A 252 5.08 10.05 -9.57
CA ASN A 252 4.93 10.44 -10.97
C ASN A 252 5.07 11.97 -11.14
N ALA A 253 4.92 12.46 -12.37
CA ALA A 253 4.99 13.90 -12.68
C ALA A 253 3.97 14.77 -11.92
N ALA A 254 2.84 14.21 -11.47
CA ALA A 254 1.83 14.89 -10.67
C ALA A 254 2.14 14.86 -9.15
N GLY A 255 3.29 14.31 -8.76
CA GLY A 255 3.69 14.12 -7.37
C GLY A 255 2.97 12.97 -6.68
N GLU A 256 2.27 12.09 -7.41
CA GLU A 256 1.51 10.98 -6.84
C GLU A 256 2.35 9.71 -6.75
N ARG A 257 2.26 9.02 -5.62
CA ARG A 257 2.88 7.72 -5.38
C ARG A 257 1.84 6.62 -5.51
N CYS A 258 2.30 5.41 -5.85
CA CYS A 258 1.45 4.23 -5.90
C CYS A 258 2.09 3.06 -5.13
N ILE A 259 1.29 2.38 -4.31
CA ILE A 259 1.62 1.10 -3.68
C ILE A 259 0.61 0.06 -4.13
N LEU A 260 1.09 -1.13 -4.44
CA LEU A 260 0.25 -2.27 -4.79
C LEU A 260 -0.11 -3.07 -3.54
N VAL A 261 -1.37 -3.52 -3.47
CA VAL A 261 -1.82 -4.54 -2.52
C VAL A 261 -1.86 -5.86 -3.26
N VAL A 262 -1.09 -6.81 -2.76
CA VAL A 262 -0.71 -8.04 -3.43
C VAL A 262 -1.16 -9.21 -2.58
N ARG A 263 -2.00 -10.07 -3.13
CA ARG A 263 -2.23 -11.40 -2.59
C ARG A 263 -1.00 -12.25 -2.88
N ALA A 264 -0.43 -12.86 -1.84
CA ALA A 264 0.71 -13.74 -1.99
C ALA A 264 0.51 -15.04 -1.20
N CYS A 265 0.86 -16.17 -1.81
CA CYS A 265 0.85 -17.48 -1.17
C CYS A 265 2.25 -17.79 -0.62
N LEU A 266 2.42 -17.71 0.70
CA LEU A 266 3.70 -17.96 1.36
C LEU A 266 3.99 -19.45 1.53
N GLY A 267 2.95 -20.30 1.54
CA GLY A 267 3.08 -21.75 1.70
C GLY A 267 3.93 -22.14 2.91
N GLU A 268 4.86 -23.07 2.71
CA GLU A 268 5.89 -23.41 3.70
C GLU A 268 7.06 -22.43 3.56
N ALA A 269 7.20 -21.53 4.54
CA ALA A 269 8.18 -20.45 4.50
C ALA A 269 9.47 -20.77 5.25
N TYR A 270 10.60 -20.33 4.72
CA TYR A 270 11.88 -20.31 5.44
C TYR A 270 12.00 -19.04 6.29
N LEU A 271 12.08 -19.20 7.60
CA LEU A 271 12.39 -18.11 8.53
C LEU A 271 13.89 -17.80 8.45
N CYS A 272 14.22 -16.62 7.93
CA CYS A 272 15.56 -16.28 7.49
C CYS A 272 16.19 -15.25 8.44
N PRO A 273 17.15 -15.67 9.29
CA PRO A 273 17.83 -14.75 10.19
C PRO A 273 18.91 -13.91 9.49
N GLU A 274 19.47 -14.40 8.37
CA GLU A 274 20.67 -13.83 7.74
C GLU A 274 20.48 -13.56 6.24
N PRO A 275 21.16 -12.57 5.64
CA PRO A 275 21.02 -12.25 4.22
C PRO A 275 21.36 -13.42 3.29
N MET A 276 20.53 -13.61 2.25
CA MET A 276 20.66 -14.62 1.19
C MET A 276 20.88 -13.99 -0.20
N ARG A 277 21.81 -13.03 -0.31
CA ARG A 277 21.95 -12.11 -1.47
C ARG A 277 22.07 -12.74 -2.86
N ARG A 278 22.56 -13.98 -2.97
CA ARG A 278 22.77 -14.69 -4.25
C ARG A 278 21.69 -15.71 -4.57
N SER A 279 20.65 -15.79 -3.74
CA SER A 279 19.59 -16.77 -3.91
C SER A 279 18.63 -16.37 -5.03
N LEU A 280 18.25 -17.37 -5.82
CA LEU A 280 17.22 -17.26 -6.87
C LEU A 280 15.93 -18.01 -6.49
N ARG A 281 15.94 -18.68 -5.34
CA ARG A 281 14.83 -19.47 -4.79
C ARG A 281 15.04 -19.66 -3.27
N PRO A 282 14.01 -20.07 -2.53
CA PRO A 282 14.14 -20.46 -1.13
C PRO A 282 15.03 -21.71 -0.95
N PRO A 283 15.48 -22.02 0.28
CA PRO A 283 16.22 -23.25 0.57
C PRO A 283 15.44 -24.53 0.22
N GLU A 284 16.16 -25.62 -0.01
CA GLU A 284 15.57 -26.95 -0.22
C GLU A 284 14.87 -27.46 1.04
N ARG A 285 13.72 -28.14 0.86
CA ARG A 285 13.11 -28.90 1.95
C ARG A 285 14.03 -30.06 2.38
N PRO A 286 14.12 -30.36 3.68
CA PRO A 286 14.90 -31.52 4.16
C PRO A 286 14.44 -32.87 3.59
N ASP A 287 13.18 -32.97 3.17
CA ASP A 287 12.56 -34.22 2.70
C ASP A 287 12.68 -34.47 1.19
N GLY A 288 13.36 -33.59 0.44
CA GLY A 288 13.62 -33.77 -0.99
C GLY A 288 12.46 -33.43 -1.93
N ARG A 289 11.34 -32.87 -1.44
CA ARG A 289 10.23 -32.37 -2.29
C ARG A 289 10.55 -31.08 -3.07
N GLY A 290 11.80 -30.63 -3.05
CA GLY A 290 12.26 -29.37 -3.65
C GLY A 290 12.20 -28.19 -2.71
N ALA A 291 12.39 -26.98 -3.25
CA ALA A 291 12.54 -25.75 -2.48
C ALA A 291 11.28 -25.34 -1.74
N LEU A 292 11.46 -24.81 -0.52
CA LEU A 292 10.43 -24.12 0.25
C LEU A 292 9.70 -23.07 -0.59
N SER A 293 8.51 -22.67 -0.18
CA SER A 293 7.63 -21.82 -0.98
C SER A 293 8.03 -20.35 -0.93
N SER A 294 8.52 -19.87 0.21
CA SER A 294 8.87 -18.46 0.40
C SER A 294 9.98 -18.26 1.44
N VAL A 295 10.44 -17.03 1.58
CA VAL A 295 11.38 -16.60 2.63
C VAL A 295 10.74 -15.47 3.44
N ILE A 296 10.86 -15.54 4.77
CA ILE A 296 10.46 -14.47 5.69
C ILE A 296 11.72 -13.95 6.36
N ALA A 297 12.06 -12.70 6.10
CA ALA A 297 13.15 -12.01 6.75
C ALA A 297 12.80 -11.71 8.20
N LEU A 298 13.53 -12.32 9.12
CA LEU A 298 13.30 -12.11 10.56
C LEU A 298 13.81 -10.73 10.98
N THR A 299 13.04 -10.07 11.84
CA THR A 299 13.45 -8.80 12.41
C THR A 299 14.60 -9.00 13.41
N THR A 300 15.39 -7.96 13.66
CA THR A 300 16.43 -7.96 14.70
C THR A 300 15.89 -8.33 16.08
N THR A 301 14.68 -7.87 16.42
CA THR A 301 13.98 -8.26 17.65
C THR A 301 13.56 -9.73 17.67
N GLY A 302 13.33 -10.32 16.49
CA GLY A 302 13.04 -11.74 16.27
C GLY A 302 14.28 -12.59 15.93
N GLY A 303 15.50 -12.10 16.18
CA GLY A 303 16.74 -12.84 15.94
C GLY A 303 17.24 -12.86 14.49
N GLY A 304 16.76 -11.94 13.65
CA GLY A 304 17.24 -11.76 12.27
C GLY A 304 17.98 -10.45 12.01
N CYS A 305 17.98 -10.02 10.74
CA CYS A 305 18.86 -8.96 10.24
C CYS A 305 18.14 -7.73 9.66
N VAL A 306 16.81 -7.69 9.66
CA VAL A 306 16.02 -6.54 9.19
C VAL A 306 15.31 -5.83 10.33
N GLU A 307 14.91 -4.58 10.14
CA GLU A 307 14.16 -3.84 11.18
C GLU A 307 12.69 -4.20 11.19
N HIS A 308 12.13 -4.31 9.98
CA HIS A 308 10.73 -4.64 9.72
C HIS A 308 10.68 -5.92 8.91
N PRO A 309 9.67 -6.79 9.12
CA PRO A 309 9.59 -8.06 8.43
C PRO A 309 9.39 -7.83 6.93
N GLU A 310 10.09 -8.63 6.13
CA GLU A 310 9.97 -8.65 4.67
C GLU A 310 9.65 -10.09 4.22
N TYR A 311 8.79 -10.21 3.22
CA TYR A 311 8.28 -11.49 2.73
C TYR A 311 8.66 -11.62 1.26
N ILE A 312 9.40 -12.67 0.93
CA ILE A 312 10.01 -12.84 -0.39
C ILE A 312 9.48 -14.10 -1.06
N VAL A 313 8.92 -13.92 -2.25
CA VAL A 313 8.51 -15.01 -3.15
C VAL A 313 9.32 -14.93 -4.44
N TYR A 314 9.60 -16.07 -5.06
CA TYR A 314 10.57 -16.16 -6.16
C TYR A 314 9.93 -16.52 -7.51
N LYS A 315 8.60 -16.63 -7.54
CA LYS A 315 7.82 -16.85 -8.76
C LYS A 315 6.76 -15.76 -8.90
N GLU A 316 6.57 -15.28 -10.14
CA GLU A 316 5.50 -14.33 -10.47
C GLU A 316 4.11 -14.86 -10.11
N SER A 317 3.88 -16.16 -10.35
CA SER A 317 2.61 -16.85 -10.12
C SER A 317 2.26 -17.02 -8.65
N GLN A 318 3.19 -16.80 -7.71
CA GLN A 318 2.88 -16.80 -6.28
C GLN A 318 2.24 -15.49 -5.81
N THR A 319 2.04 -14.52 -6.72
CA THR A 319 1.49 -13.21 -6.43
C THR A 319 0.35 -12.86 -7.36
N LEU A 320 -0.62 -12.11 -6.84
CA LEU A 320 -1.69 -11.49 -7.60
C LEU A 320 -1.89 -10.06 -7.08
N VAL A 321 -1.70 -9.07 -7.96
CA VAL A 321 -2.01 -7.68 -7.63
C VAL A 321 -3.52 -7.51 -7.64
N GLU A 322 -4.11 -7.16 -6.51
CA GLU A 322 -5.56 -6.97 -6.37
C GLU A 322 -5.97 -5.51 -6.29
N TYR A 323 -5.14 -4.66 -5.70
CA TYR A 323 -5.42 -3.23 -5.57
C TYR A 323 -4.19 -2.37 -5.82
N ALA A 324 -4.43 -1.13 -6.24
CA ALA A 324 -3.41 -0.09 -6.36
C ALA A 324 -3.88 1.15 -5.58
N ILE A 325 -3.13 1.52 -4.54
CA ILE A 325 -3.41 2.66 -3.68
C ILE A 325 -2.55 3.82 -4.17
N TRP A 326 -3.21 4.86 -4.68
CA TRP A 326 -2.60 6.11 -5.08
C TRP A 326 -2.68 7.12 -3.94
N TYR A 327 -1.57 7.75 -3.60
CA TYR A 327 -1.46 8.62 -2.43
C TYR A 327 -0.40 9.70 -2.61
N LYS A 328 -0.40 10.66 -1.69
CA LYS A 328 0.68 11.63 -1.49
C LYS A 328 1.14 11.61 -0.04
N HIS A 329 2.35 12.09 0.20
CA HIS A 329 2.76 12.41 1.56
C HIS A 329 2.14 13.76 1.93
N ARG A 330 1.66 13.89 3.17
CA ARG A 330 1.14 15.17 3.67
C ARG A 330 2.23 16.24 3.63
N PRO A 331 1.88 17.52 3.41
CA PRO A 331 2.85 18.62 3.53
C PRO A 331 3.53 18.71 4.90
N SER A 332 2.91 18.17 5.95
CA SER A 332 3.45 18.09 7.31
C SER A 332 4.32 16.86 7.58
N CYS A 333 4.49 15.96 6.60
CA CYS A 333 5.20 14.70 6.77
C CYS A 333 6.69 14.93 7.06
N ARG A 334 7.25 14.23 8.05
CA ARG A 334 8.66 14.31 8.45
C ARG A 334 9.37 12.96 8.41
N CYS A 335 8.90 12.07 7.55
CA CYS A 335 9.53 10.77 7.35
C CYS A 335 10.89 10.88 6.66
N THR A 336 11.55 9.75 6.50
CA THR A 336 12.85 9.63 5.82
C THR A 336 12.87 10.23 4.41
N HIS A 337 11.74 10.19 3.68
CA HIS A 337 11.61 10.84 2.37
C HIS A 337 11.42 12.36 2.44
N CYS A 338 10.60 12.83 3.38
CA CYS A 338 10.17 14.23 3.42
C CYS A 338 11.13 15.13 4.18
N ILE A 339 11.87 14.61 5.16
CA ILE A 339 12.79 15.43 5.93
C ILE A 339 13.91 16.00 5.06
N GLN A 340 14.34 15.27 4.03
CA GLN A 340 15.31 15.76 3.04
C GLN A 340 14.77 16.92 2.18
N LEU A 341 13.45 17.06 2.06
CA LEU A 341 12.81 18.18 1.35
C LEU A 341 12.61 19.41 2.25
N HIS A 342 12.56 19.22 3.56
CA HIS A 342 12.36 20.29 4.55
C HIS A 342 13.65 20.82 5.17
N GLU A 343 14.77 20.10 5.04
CA GLU A 343 16.09 20.62 5.42
C GLU A 343 16.51 21.71 4.43
N GLU A 344 16.48 22.98 4.86
CA GLU A 344 17.05 24.11 4.15
C GLU A 344 18.54 23.87 3.90
N ARG A 345 18.89 23.40 2.69
CA ARG A 345 20.30 23.24 2.32
C ARG A 345 20.86 24.58 1.87
N ARG A 346 21.67 25.19 2.72
CA ARG A 346 22.45 26.38 2.37
C ARG A 346 23.68 25.98 1.58
N LEU A 347 23.67 26.30 0.28
CA LEU A 347 24.85 26.17 -0.57
C LEU A 347 25.83 27.30 -0.24
N TYR A 348 26.99 26.96 0.29
CA TYR A 348 28.11 27.88 0.47
C TYR A 348 29.12 27.70 -0.67
N PHE A 349 29.45 28.79 -1.35
CA PHE A 349 30.54 28.80 -2.33
C PHE A 349 31.82 29.20 -1.61
N LEU A 350 32.88 28.39 -1.74
CA LEU A 350 34.20 28.65 -1.17
C LEU A 350 35.19 28.89 -2.30
N ASP A 351 36.08 29.86 -2.13
CA ASP A 351 37.22 30.04 -3.02
C ASP A 351 38.33 29.00 -2.75
N ARG A 352 39.43 29.06 -3.51
CA ARG A 352 40.57 28.13 -3.34
C ARG A 352 41.29 28.27 -1.99
N SER A 353 41.03 29.34 -1.23
CA SER A 353 41.55 29.55 0.12
C SER A 353 40.60 29.06 1.21
N GLY A 354 39.39 28.62 0.84
CA GLY A 354 38.35 28.20 1.77
C GLY A 354 37.52 29.35 2.35
N GLN A 355 37.61 30.56 1.79
CA GLN A 355 36.77 31.69 2.18
C GLN A 355 35.46 31.71 1.40
N HIS A 356 34.37 32.14 2.06
CA HIS A 356 33.08 32.35 1.40
C HIS A 356 33.20 33.34 0.24
N PHE A 357 32.75 32.92 -0.93
CA PHE A 357 32.82 33.69 -2.15
C PHE A 357 31.42 33.85 -2.77
N LEU A 358 30.86 35.05 -2.70
CA LEU A 358 29.63 35.41 -3.40
C LEU A 358 29.97 36.48 -4.44
N ASP A 359 30.29 36.05 -5.66
CA ASP A 359 30.47 36.99 -6.79
C ASP A 359 29.12 37.48 -7.28
N ALA A 360 28.99 38.80 -7.44
CA ALA A 360 27.84 39.43 -8.06
C ALA A 360 27.53 38.90 -9.48
N ALA A 361 28.55 38.41 -10.20
CA ALA A 361 28.38 37.76 -11.52
C ALA A 361 27.72 36.38 -11.42
N LEU A 362 28.13 35.54 -10.46
CA LEU A 362 27.52 34.24 -10.18
C LEU A 362 26.06 34.41 -9.71
N VAL A 363 25.83 35.38 -8.82
CA VAL A 363 24.49 35.74 -8.36
C VAL A 363 23.60 36.21 -9.51
N ARG A 364 24.13 37.02 -10.45
CA ARG A 364 23.40 37.42 -11.67
C ARG A 364 23.12 36.24 -12.58
N PHE A 365 24.09 35.34 -12.80
CA PHE A 365 23.90 34.14 -13.62
C PHE A 365 22.79 33.24 -13.08
N LEU A 366 22.80 32.99 -11.76
CA LEU A 366 21.76 32.21 -11.07
C LEU A 366 20.39 32.91 -11.09
N LYS A 367 20.36 34.24 -10.93
CA LYS A 367 19.14 35.07 -11.10
C LYS A 367 18.55 34.99 -12.50
N GLN A 368 19.40 35.01 -13.52
CA GLN A 368 18.99 35.13 -14.92
C GLN A 368 18.49 33.82 -15.51
N LYS A 369 18.95 32.66 -14.99
CA LYS A 369 18.48 31.35 -15.43
C LYS A 369 17.31 30.77 -14.62
N HIS A 370 17.20 31.05 -13.30
CA HIS A 370 16.24 30.33 -12.45
C HIS A 370 15.60 31.13 -11.30
N ALA A 371 15.29 32.43 -11.47
CA ALA A 371 14.51 33.21 -10.49
C ALA A 371 15.01 33.09 -9.03
N ILE A 372 16.32 32.96 -8.82
CA ILE A 372 16.89 32.85 -7.47
C ILE A 372 17.16 34.25 -6.95
N THR A 373 16.48 34.66 -5.89
CA THR A 373 16.76 35.95 -5.23
C THR A 373 17.98 35.77 -4.34
N ALA A 374 18.98 36.65 -4.47
CA ALA A 374 20.26 36.51 -3.77
C ALA A 374 20.05 36.56 -2.25
N GLY A 375 20.52 35.52 -1.55
CA GLY A 375 20.54 35.46 -0.09
C GLY A 375 19.28 34.86 0.56
N VAL A 376 18.61 33.90 -0.07
CA VAL A 376 17.46 33.21 0.55
C VAL A 376 17.53 31.71 0.27
N ASP A 377 17.22 30.93 1.31
CA ASP A 377 17.00 29.50 1.30
C ASP A 377 16.21 29.06 0.06
N VAL A 378 16.71 28.06 -0.66
CA VAL A 378 16.03 27.51 -1.85
C VAL A 378 15.29 26.25 -1.42
N PRO A 379 13.97 26.31 -1.15
CA PRO A 379 13.19 25.09 -0.96
C PRO A 379 13.12 24.36 -2.31
N TYR A 380 13.76 23.20 -2.39
CA TYR A 380 13.62 22.32 -3.55
C TYR A 380 12.28 21.59 -3.45
N THR A 381 11.47 21.66 -4.51
CA THR A 381 10.17 20.96 -4.52
C THR A 381 10.31 19.49 -4.95
N SER A 382 11.48 19.11 -5.48
CA SER A 382 11.79 17.72 -5.84
C SER A 382 13.30 17.42 -5.86
N LEU A 383 13.65 16.13 -5.72
CA LEU A 383 15.03 15.64 -5.85
C LEU A 383 15.60 15.83 -7.28
N ALA A 384 14.73 15.81 -8.30
CA ALA A 384 15.11 16.00 -9.69
C ALA A 384 15.56 17.45 -9.98
N GLU A 385 14.84 18.44 -9.44
CA GLU A 385 15.25 19.85 -9.49
C GLU A 385 16.62 20.06 -8.83
N MET A 386 16.83 19.41 -7.67
CA MET A 386 18.10 19.47 -6.95
C MET A 386 19.27 18.91 -7.79
N GLN A 387 19.11 17.71 -8.37
CA GLN A 387 20.16 17.05 -9.17
C GLN A 387 20.48 17.82 -10.47
N GLN A 388 19.46 18.42 -11.09
CA GLN A 388 19.65 19.22 -12.30
C GLN A 388 20.38 20.53 -12.00
N HIS A 389 20.10 21.16 -10.85
CA HIS A 389 20.78 22.38 -10.41
C HIS A 389 22.25 22.11 -10.03
N ASP A 390 22.55 20.98 -9.39
CA ASP A 390 23.92 20.51 -9.10
C ASP A 390 24.77 20.39 -10.37
N LEU A 391 24.20 19.80 -11.43
CA LEU A 391 24.89 19.60 -12.70
C LEU A 391 25.22 20.93 -13.39
N VAL A 392 24.26 21.86 -13.40
CA VAL A 392 24.42 23.20 -13.97
C VAL A 392 25.45 24.02 -13.19
N GLY A 393 25.44 23.92 -11.86
CA GLY A 393 26.44 24.53 -11.00
C GLY A 393 27.85 24.06 -11.34
N ARG A 394 28.08 22.75 -11.39
CA ARG A 394 29.39 22.17 -11.73
C ARG A 394 29.92 22.63 -13.08
N GLN A 395 29.08 22.63 -14.13
CA GLN A 395 29.49 23.09 -15.46
C GLN A 395 29.90 24.56 -15.48
N TYR A 396 29.21 25.43 -14.74
CA TYR A 396 29.58 26.84 -14.64
C TYR A 396 30.93 27.03 -13.92
N PHE A 397 31.17 26.33 -12.81
CA PHE A 397 32.42 26.46 -12.06
C PHE A 397 33.63 25.93 -12.83
N GLU A 398 33.49 24.82 -13.55
CA GLU A 398 34.55 24.29 -14.42
C GLU A 398 34.93 25.29 -15.52
N GLN A 399 33.95 25.97 -16.13
CA GLN A 399 34.21 27.01 -17.14
C GLN A 399 34.93 28.24 -16.59
N GLN A 400 34.81 28.53 -15.29
CA GLN A 400 35.49 29.65 -14.63
C GLN A 400 36.82 29.24 -13.97
N GLY A 401 37.26 27.99 -14.12
CA GLY A 401 38.47 27.48 -13.46
C GLY A 401 38.33 27.39 -11.93
N LEU A 402 37.10 27.30 -11.44
CA LEU A 402 36.76 27.15 -10.03
C LEU A 402 36.40 25.69 -9.75
N SER A 403 36.83 25.17 -8.61
CA SER A 403 36.49 23.81 -8.17
C SER A 403 35.37 23.88 -7.14
N LEU A 404 34.30 23.10 -7.35
CA LEU A 404 33.19 23.00 -6.41
C LEU A 404 33.69 22.31 -5.12
N PHE A 405 34.09 23.09 -4.12
CA PHE A 405 34.56 22.55 -2.85
C PHE A 405 33.38 22.35 -1.89
N ARG A 406 32.98 21.08 -1.81
CA ARG A 406 32.30 20.41 -0.68
C ARG A 406 30.91 20.92 -0.28
N TYR A 407 29.95 19.99 -0.34
CA TYR A 407 28.75 20.06 0.48
C TYR A 407 29.16 19.98 1.94
N ILE A 408 28.71 20.95 2.75
CA ILE A 408 28.78 20.87 4.20
C ILE A 408 27.33 20.61 4.66
N PRO A 409 27.07 19.49 5.38
CA PRO A 409 25.73 19.14 5.87
C PRO A 409 25.10 20.23 6.72
#